data_AF-T5L3D0-F1
#
_entry.id   AF-T5L3D0-F1
#
_cell.length_a   1.000
_cell.length_b   1.000
_cell.length_c   1.000
_cell.angle_alpha   90.00
_cell.angle_beta   90.00
_cell.angle_gamma   90.00
#
_symmetry.space_group_name_H-M   'P 1'
#
loop_
_entity.id
_entity.type
_entity.pdbx_description
1 polymer ?
#
loop_
_entity_poly.entity_id
_entity_poly.type
_entity_poly.pdbx_seq_one_letter_code
_entity_poly.pdbx_strand_id
1 'polypeptide(L)'
;MGIATRTVDEVAMISVRALGLDEECFGLDYPEAVAASVRRAASFLCPTTPRALTDAVLEALTPVLPEPPTRDDLMALIDQLVSGGDLLEMADATSDRKIRLLYLGPPSFVPKSANRFLLTGIRPHGAALVPADVAVKAEAHIRAVLLDGDDAEGRLRAAGLHKISVQHWIGQPAIVAAQDFIDQFRQRLANSPAAGFVDGLTIINPGSRPTYYKGRWRAPASGDNGDYVGRRPQAYGADRWCVVRLVDGAPEKLLDLPLDNAVSPARDDAWRLQAAIDAARHTPLGYRVQPIPGTTPITEYIVDFFSPLPSWVERYLELAGISVDRSRGALFSYRIPASALAELQSVVTGTLWMTTTQGDNQ
;
A
#
# COMPACT_ATOMS: atom_id res chain seq x y z
N MET A 1 14.31 9.81 -41.43
CA MET A 1 13.38 9.16 -40.48
C MET A 1 12.04 9.05 -41.17
N GLY A 2 11.58 7.85 -41.48
CA GLY A 2 10.23 7.64 -42.01
C GLY A 2 9.22 7.54 -40.86
N ILE A 3 8.06 8.15 -41.02
CA ILE A 3 6.92 7.93 -40.11
C ILE A 3 6.29 6.59 -40.52
N ALA A 4 6.24 5.63 -39.60
CA ALA A 4 5.57 4.35 -39.80
C ALA A 4 4.24 4.37 -39.04
N THR A 5 3.14 4.12 -39.74
CA THR A 5 1.83 3.92 -39.11
C THR A 5 1.79 2.56 -38.42
N ARG A 6 1.26 2.51 -37.20
CA ARG A 6 1.08 1.30 -36.41
C ARG A 6 -0.36 1.17 -35.95
N THR A 7 -0.83 -0.06 -35.77
CA THR A 7 -2.12 -0.31 -35.11
C THR A 7 -1.99 -0.08 -33.60
N VAL A 8 -3.14 0.06 -32.92
CA VAL A 8 -3.17 0.19 -31.45
C VAL A 8 -2.52 -1.03 -30.78
N ASP A 9 -2.81 -2.25 -31.27
CA ASP A 9 -2.23 -3.49 -30.73
C ASP A 9 -0.71 -3.54 -30.91
N GLU A 10 -0.19 -3.10 -32.07
CA GLU A 10 1.24 -2.99 -32.29
C GLU A 10 1.90 -2.00 -31.34
N VAL A 11 1.25 -0.86 -31.09
CA VAL A 11 1.74 0.13 -30.12
C VAL A 11 1.71 -0.43 -28.70
N ALA A 12 0.68 -1.19 -28.33
CA ALA A 12 0.59 -1.84 -27.03
C ALA A 12 1.74 -2.84 -26.82
N MET A 13 1.99 -3.74 -27.77
CA MET A 13 3.10 -4.70 -27.71
C MET A 13 4.47 -4.01 -27.62
N ILE A 14 4.70 -2.97 -28.44
CA ILE A 14 5.94 -2.17 -28.39
C ILE A 14 6.11 -1.52 -27.00
N SER A 15 5.02 -1.04 -26.42
CA SER A 15 5.03 -0.40 -25.10
C SER A 15 5.38 -1.41 -24.00
N VAL A 16 4.78 -2.60 -24.00
CA VAL A 16 5.10 -3.67 -23.04
C VAL A 16 6.59 -4.04 -23.12
N ARG A 17 7.12 -4.24 -24.33
CA ARG A 17 8.55 -4.51 -24.53
C ARG A 17 9.44 -3.35 -24.05
N ALA A 18 9.05 -2.10 -24.34
CA ALA A 18 9.80 -0.92 -23.92
C ALA A 18 9.83 -0.75 -22.39
N LEU A 19 8.82 -1.27 -21.69
CA LEU A 19 8.74 -1.35 -20.23
C LEU A 19 9.60 -2.47 -19.64
N GLY A 20 10.19 -3.33 -20.48
CA GLY A 20 11.04 -4.45 -20.07
C GLY A 20 10.25 -5.70 -19.64
N LEU A 21 9.01 -5.82 -20.13
CA LEU A 21 8.15 -7.00 -19.94
C LEU A 21 8.08 -7.81 -21.22
N ASP A 22 7.71 -9.08 -21.09
CA ASP A 22 7.48 -9.99 -22.20
C ASP A 22 6.08 -9.75 -22.79
N GLU A 23 6.01 -9.19 -24.00
CA GLU A 23 4.75 -8.90 -24.69
C GLU A 23 3.92 -10.13 -25.07
N GLU A 24 4.49 -11.33 -25.05
CA GLU A 24 3.73 -12.58 -25.25
C GLU A 24 3.00 -13.01 -23.97
N CYS A 25 3.49 -12.59 -22.80
CA CYS A 25 2.94 -12.96 -21.49
C CYS A 25 2.06 -11.85 -20.87
N PHE A 26 2.29 -10.59 -21.21
CA PHE A 26 1.63 -9.44 -20.56
C PHE A 26 0.93 -8.52 -21.56
N GLY A 27 -0.33 -8.18 -21.26
CA GLY A 27 -1.02 -7.05 -21.89
C GLY A 27 -0.61 -5.71 -21.27
N LEU A 28 -0.76 -4.60 -22.02
CA LEU A 28 -0.47 -3.26 -21.49
C LEU A 28 -1.47 -2.85 -20.39
N ASP A 29 -2.66 -3.45 -20.39
CA ASP A 29 -3.71 -3.32 -19.38
C ASP A 29 -3.48 -4.18 -18.13
N TYR A 30 -2.46 -5.06 -18.13
CA TYR A 30 -2.17 -5.91 -16.97
C TYR A 30 -1.55 -5.09 -15.83
N PRO A 31 -1.79 -5.48 -14.56
CA PRO A 31 -1.24 -4.77 -13.40
C PRO A 31 0.28 -4.56 -13.46
N GLU A 32 1.03 -5.53 -13.97
CA GLU A 32 2.47 -5.47 -14.15
C GLU A 32 2.90 -4.36 -15.11
N ALA A 33 2.20 -4.24 -16.24
CA ALA A 33 2.49 -3.24 -17.27
C ALA A 33 2.07 -1.84 -16.81
N VAL A 34 0.95 -1.71 -16.10
CA VAL A 34 0.53 -0.44 -15.48
C VAL A 34 1.54 -0.02 -14.39
N ALA A 35 1.98 -0.94 -13.53
CA ALA A 35 3.02 -0.67 -12.53
C ALA A 35 4.36 -0.29 -13.17
N ALA A 36 4.76 -0.96 -14.24
CA ALA A 36 5.97 -0.60 -14.98
C ALA A 36 5.83 0.80 -15.63
N SER A 37 4.65 1.16 -16.12
CA SER A 37 4.35 2.49 -16.68
C SER A 37 4.48 3.59 -15.63
N VAL A 38 3.92 3.39 -14.42
CA VAL A 38 4.06 4.33 -13.30
C VAL A 38 5.53 4.50 -12.92
N ARG A 39 6.29 3.40 -12.78
CA ARG A 39 7.74 3.48 -12.49
C ARG A 39 8.51 4.21 -13.57
N ARG A 40 8.19 3.96 -14.84
CA ARG A 40 8.81 4.62 -15.99
C ARG A 40 8.54 6.12 -15.93
N ALA A 41 7.30 6.55 -15.77
CA ALA A 41 6.96 7.96 -15.64
C ALA A 41 7.66 8.60 -14.43
N ALA A 42 7.64 7.95 -13.27
CA ALA A 42 8.31 8.44 -12.06
C ALA A 42 9.82 8.66 -12.29
N SER A 43 10.49 7.75 -13.01
CA SER A 43 11.93 7.86 -13.29
C SER A 43 12.34 9.12 -14.07
N PHE A 44 11.39 9.80 -14.73
CA PHE A 44 11.62 11.07 -15.42
C PHE A 44 11.02 12.27 -14.70
N LEU A 45 9.93 12.08 -13.95
CA LEU A 45 9.15 13.17 -13.36
C LEU A 45 9.51 13.46 -11.91
N CYS A 46 10.04 12.50 -11.15
CA CYS A 46 10.38 12.72 -9.73
C CYS A 46 11.53 13.74 -9.58
N PRO A 47 11.46 14.66 -8.58
CA PRO A 47 10.38 14.80 -7.59
C PRO A 47 9.09 15.39 -8.18
N THR A 48 7.94 14.79 -7.88
CA THR A 48 6.63 15.20 -8.44
C THR A 48 5.48 14.99 -7.45
N THR A 49 4.30 15.53 -7.74
CA THR A 49 3.09 15.22 -6.96
C THR A 49 2.45 13.91 -7.43
N PRO A 50 1.73 13.17 -6.56
CA PRO A 50 0.97 11.99 -6.99
C PRO A 50 0.03 12.29 -8.16
N ARG A 51 -0.65 13.44 -8.14
CA ARG A 51 -1.55 13.88 -9.20
C ARG A 51 -0.85 14.02 -10.55
N ALA A 52 0.29 14.72 -10.57
CA ALA A 52 1.04 14.94 -11.81
C ALA A 52 1.58 13.62 -12.39
N LEU A 53 2.03 12.70 -11.53
CA LEU A 53 2.43 11.36 -11.95
C LEU A 53 1.25 10.57 -12.54
N THR A 54 0.09 10.59 -11.87
CA THR A 54 -1.13 9.95 -12.37
C THR A 54 -1.57 10.54 -13.72
N ASP A 55 -1.58 11.87 -13.86
CA ASP A 55 -1.97 12.55 -15.09
C ASP A 55 -1.08 12.14 -16.27
N ALA A 56 0.24 12.10 -16.07
CA ALA A 56 1.19 11.70 -17.10
C ALA A 56 1.01 10.24 -17.55
N VAL A 57 0.70 9.34 -16.62
CA VAL A 57 0.45 7.92 -16.95
C VAL A 57 -0.88 7.76 -17.69
N LEU A 58 -1.93 8.46 -17.27
CA LEU A 58 -3.22 8.44 -17.97
C LEU A 58 -3.10 8.97 -19.39
N GLU A 59 -2.40 10.10 -19.56
CA GLU A 59 -2.16 10.71 -20.87
C GLU A 59 -1.45 9.75 -21.83
N ALA A 60 -0.49 8.96 -21.33
CA ALA A 60 0.23 7.97 -22.12
C ALA A 60 -0.62 6.72 -22.46
N LEU A 61 -1.45 6.24 -21.53
CA LEU A 61 -2.19 4.99 -21.69
C LEU A 61 -3.54 5.16 -22.42
N THR A 62 -4.22 6.30 -22.24
CA THR A 62 -5.57 6.56 -22.78
C THR A 62 -5.68 6.38 -24.30
N PRO A 63 -4.70 6.80 -25.13
CA PRO A 63 -4.78 6.62 -26.57
C PRO A 63 -4.63 5.16 -27.04
N VAL A 64 -4.10 4.28 -26.18
CA VAL A 64 -3.72 2.90 -26.53
C VAL A 64 -4.68 1.89 -25.91
N LEU A 65 -5.14 2.14 -24.68
CA LEU A 65 -6.03 1.23 -23.97
C LEU A 65 -7.50 1.62 -24.22
N PRO A 66 -8.37 0.65 -24.58
CA PRO A 66 -9.80 0.92 -24.71
C PRO A 66 -10.44 1.27 -23.35
N GLU A 67 -9.94 0.66 -22.28
CA GLU A 67 -10.36 0.89 -20.89
C GLU A 67 -9.11 1.17 -20.03
N PRO A 68 -8.61 2.42 -20.01
CA PRO A 68 -7.45 2.77 -19.18
C PRO A 68 -7.81 2.70 -17.68
N PRO A 69 -6.81 2.49 -16.79
CA PRO A 69 -7.04 2.52 -15.36
C PRO A 69 -7.62 3.87 -14.93
N THR A 70 -8.46 3.88 -13.90
CA THR A 70 -8.99 5.14 -13.38
C THR A 70 -7.91 5.90 -12.60
N ARG A 71 -8.16 7.18 -12.31
CA ARG A 71 -7.29 7.96 -11.42
C ARG A 71 -7.15 7.30 -10.04
N ASP A 72 -8.24 6.76 -9.51
CA ASP A 72 -8.26 6.11 -8.20
C ASP A 72 -7.44 4.82 -8.21
N ASP A 73 -7.50 4.04 -9.29
CA ASP A 73 -6.67 2.83 -9.46
C ASP A 73 -5.18 3.19 -9.48
N LEU A 74 -4.80 4.22 -10.22
CA LEU A 74 -3.41 4.68 -10.28
C LEU A 74 -2.92 5.27 -8.95
N MET A 75 -3.78 5.98 -8.22
CA MET A 75 -3.44 6.47 -6.89
C MET A 75 -3.24 5.31 -5.90
N ALA A 76 -4.09 4.28 -5.96
CA ALA A 76 -3.92 3.07 -5.16
C ALA A 76 -2.64 2.30 -5.52
N LEU A 77 -2.28 2.26 -6.81
CA LEU A 77 -1.03 1.64 -7.25
C LEU A 77 0.21 2.45 -6.83
N ILE A 78 0.18 3.78 -6.92
CA ILE A 78 1.25 4.64 -6.40
C ILE A 78 1.44 4.38 -4.90
N ASP A 79 0.34 4.26 -4.18
CA ASP A 79 0.31 3.92 -2.76
C ASP A 79 0.98 2.56 -2.47
N GLN A 80 0.77 1.56 -3.32
CA GLN A 80 1.47 0.26 -3.27
C GLN A 80 2.97 0.39 -3.61
N LEU A 81 3.34 1.23 -4.58
CA LEU A 81 4.76 1.47 -4.92
C LEU A 81 5.51 2.22 -3.82
N VAL A 82 4.84 3.14 -3.11
CA VAL A 82 5.38 3.76 -1.88
C VAL A 82 5.52 2.70 -0.78
N SER A 83 4.52 1.84 -0.62
CA SER A 83 4.58 0.71 0.32
C SER A 83 5.76 -0.21 -0.02
N GLY A 84 5.93 -0.66 -1.26
CA GLY A 84 7.03 -1.55 -1.65
C GLY A 84 8.44 -0.92 -1.56
N GLY A 85 8.53 0.41 -1.49
CA GLY A 85 9.78 1.18 -1.44
C GLY A 85 10.31 1.62 -2.80
N ASP A 86 9.50 1.48 -3.86
CA ASP A 86 9.83 1.98 -5.20
C ASP A 86 9.77 3.50 -5.26
N LEU A 87 8.87 4.09 -4.48
CA LEU A 87 8.71 5.53 -4.31
C LEU A 87 8.83 5.89 -2.83
N LEU A 88 9.25 7.11 -2.55
CA LEU A 88 9.25 7.69 -1.21
C LEU A 88 8.34 8.91 -1.20
N GLU A 89 7.45 9.00 -0.23
CA GLU A 89 6.62 10.20 -0.03
C GLU A 89 7.24 11.05 1.09
N MET A 90 7.60 12.29 0.78
CA MET A 90 8.19 13.23 1.75
C MET A 90 7.51 14.58 1.66
N ALA A 91 7.41 15.28 2.80
CA ALA A 91 7.02 16.68 2.80
C ALA A 91 8.09 17.52 2.11
N ASP A 92 7.68 18.42 1.22
CA ASP A 92 8.57 19.39 0.60
C ASP A 92 9.06 20.36 1.68
N ALA A 93 10.36 20.27 2.00
CA ALA A 93 11.00 21.13 2.99
C ALA A 93 11.24 22.56 2.48
N THR A 94 11.09 22.80 1.18
CA THR A 94 11.40 24.09 0.54
C THR A 94 10.17 24.98 0.36
N SER A 95 8.98 24.40 0.49
CA SER A 95 7.73 25.13 0.34
C SER A 95 7.16 25.52 1.71
N ASP A 96 6.77 26.79 1.85
CA ASP A 96 5.97 27.26 2.99
C ASP A 96 4.66 26.46 3.14
N ARG A 97 4.22 25.81 2.06
CA ARG A 97 3.11 24.86 2.05
C ARG A 97 3.68 23.45 2.19
N LYS A 98 3.29 22.72 3.24
CA LYS A 98 3.59 21.28 3.45
C LYS A 98 2.93 20.40 2.36
N ILE A 99 3.40 20.49 1.12
CA ILE A 99 3.00 19.64 0.00
C ILE A 99 3.81 18.35 0.11
N ARG A 100 3.18 17.20 -0.12
CA ARG A 100 3.89 15.93 -0.22
C ARG A 100 4.31 15.67 -1.65
N LEU A 101 5.59 15.38 -1.84
CA LEU A 101 6.18 15.01 -3.12
C LEU A 101 6.62 13.55 -3.08
N LEU A 102 6.54 12.92 -4.24
CA LEU A 102 7.07 11.59 -4.52
C LEU A 102 8.50 11.72 -5.03
N TYR A 103 9.39 10.95 -4.43
CA TYR A 103 10.78 10.78 -4.82
C TYR A 103 11.02 9.33 -5.23
N LEU A 104 12.10 9.08 -5.96
CA LEU A 104 12.51 7.72 -6.31
C LEU A 104 13.04 7.01 -5.05
N GLY A 105 12.55 5.80 -4.81
CA GLY A 105 13.13 4.91 -3.82
C GLY A 105 14.52 4.43 -4.26
N PRO A 106 15.47 4.25 -3.32
CA PRO A 106 16.81 3.81 -3.66
C PRO A 106 16.81 2.37 -4.20
N PRO A 107 17.50 2.07 -5.33
CA PRO A 107 17.68 0.71 -5.82
C PRO A 107 18.15 -0.25 -4.73
N SER A 108 17.31 -1.21 -4.38
CA SER A 108 17.54 -2.09 -3.23
C SER A 108 16.98 -3.49 -3.48
N PHE A 109 17.39 -4.44 -2.66
CA PHE A 109 16.84 -5.80 -2.66
C PHE A 109 16.53 -6.31 -1.26
N VAL A 110 15.51 -7.17 -1.17
CA VAL A 110 15.07 -7.83 0.07
C VAL A 110 15.14 -9.35 -0.14
N PRO A 111 15.87 -10.11 0.69
CA PRO A 111 15.83 -11.57 0.62
C PRO A 111 14.44 -12.10 0.95
N LYS A 112 13.82 -12.88 0.06
CA LYS A 112 12.49 -13.49 0.26
C LYS A 112 12.60 -14.94 0.70
N SER A 113 13.43 -15.72 0.00
CA SER A 113 13.75 -17.11 0.31
C SER A 113 15.14 -17.44 -0.24
N ALA A 114 15.59 -18.69 -0.09
CA ALA A 114 16.79 -19.15 -0.77
C ALA A 114 16.74 -18.75 -2.27
N ASN A 115 17.79 -18.05 -2.72
CA ASN A 115 17.99 -17.57 -4.10
C ASN A 115 16.92 -16.60 -4.66
N ARG A 116 15.87 -16.24 -3.90
CA ARG A 116 14.81 -15.33 -4.36
C ARG A 116 14.90 -14.00 -3.64
N PHE A 117 14.96 -12.92 -4.42
CA PHE A 117 15.09 -11.56 -3.90
C PHE A 117 14.00 -10.66 -4.50
N LEU A 118 13.33 -9.88 -3.67
CA LEU A 118 12.48 -8.79 -4.13
C LEU A 118 13.37 -7.62 -4.54
N LEU A 119 13.02 -6.94 -5.63
CA LEU A 119 13.68 -5.74 -6.10
C LEU A 119 12.79 -4.52 -5.83
N THR A 120 13.37 -3.50 -5.24
CA THR A 120 12.69 -2.24 -4.92
C THR A 120 13.53 -1.04 -5.33
N GLY A 121 12.91 0.13 -5.40
CA GLY A 121 13.49 1.37 -5.86
C GLY A 121 13.45 1.55 -7.37
N ILE A 122 13.73 2.77 -7.82
CA ILE A 122 13.67 3.16 -9.23
C ILE A 122 14.96 3.91 -9.58
N ARG A 123 15.61 3.55 -10.69
CA ARG A 123 16.70 4.36 -11.23
C ARG A 123 16.14 5.50 -12.08
N PRO A 124 16.80 6.68 -12.10
CA PRO A 124 16.44 7.75 -13.01
C PRO A 124 16.47 7.34 -14.49
N HIS A 125 15.69 8.03 -15.31
CA HIS A 125 15.70 7.94 -16.76
C HIS A 125 15.44 6.54 -17.34
N GLY A 126 14.60 5.75 -16.66
CA GLY A 126 14.23 4.40 -17.09
C GLY A 126 15.36 3.37 -17.08
N ALA A 127 16.48 3.65 -16.41
CA ALA A 127 17.60 2.71 -16.33
C ALA A 127 17.19 1.41 -15.59
N ALA A 128 17.69 0.27 -16.07
CA ALA A 128 17.39 -1.03 -15.47
C ALA A 128 18.00 -1.17 -14.07
N LEU A 129 17.27 -1.82 -13.14
CA LEU A 129 17.78 -2.08 -11.79
C LEU A 129 18.97 -3.05 -11.82
N VAL A 130 18.81 -4.13 -12.57
CA VAL A 130 19.76 -5.23 -12.70
C VAL A 130 20.27 -5.35 -14.14
N PRO A 131 21.42 -5.99 -14.38
CA PRO A 131 21.93 -6.20 -15.73
C PRO A 131 21.02 -7.11 -16.57
N ALA A 132 21.11 -7.02 -17.90
CA ALA A 132 20.19 -7.68 -18.83
C ALA A 132 20.22 -9.22 -18.80
N ASP A 133 21.27 -9.81 -18.24
CA ASP A 133 21.40 -11.27 -18.03
C ASP A 133 20.69 -11.76 -16.75
N VAL A 134 20.06 -10.86 -15.99
CA VAL A 134 19.21 -11.19 -14.84
C VAL A 134 17.74 -11.09 -15.26
N ALA A 135 17.06 -12.24 -15.31
CA ALA A 135 15.62 -12.27 -15.54
C ALA A 135 14.86 -11.73 -14.33
N VAL A 136 14.14 -10.62 -14.52
CA VAL A 136 13.23 -10.05 -13.52
C VAL A 136 11.83 -10.59 -13.79
N LYS A 137 11.23 -11.21 -12.77
CA LYS A 137 9.83 -11.62 -12.79
C LYS A 137 8.98 -10.52 -12.17
N ALA A 138 8.01 -10.03 -12.93
CA ALA A 138 6.97 -9.13 -12.43
C ALA A 138 5.76 -9.97 -12.00
N GLU A 139 5.17 -9.62 -10.86
CA GLU A 139 3.95 -10.22 -10.34
C GLU A 139 3.15 -9.10 -9.66
N ALA A 140 2.04 -8.69 -10.28
CA ALA A 140 1.33 -7.46 -9.97
C ALA A 140 2.28 -6.24 -9.91
N HIS A 141 2.30 -5.51 -8.79
CA HIS A 141 3.21 -4.39 -8.58
C HIS A 141 4.57 -4.82 -8.02
N ILE A 142 4.89 -6.10 -7.90
CA ILE A 142 6.16 -6.58 -7.30
C ILE A 142 7.14 -6.99 -8.41
N ARG A 143 8.44 -6.81 -8.13
CA ARG A 143 9.53 -7.34 -8.97
C ARG A 143 10.39 -8.28 -8.14
N ALA A 144 10.71 -9.44 -8.69
CA ALA A 144 11.56 -10.43 -8.04
C ALA A 144 12.57 -11.03 -9.01
N VAL A 145 13.70 -11.47 -8.48
CA VAL A 145 14.71 -12.23 -9.22
C VAL A 145 14.96 -13.57 -8.53
N LEU A 146 15.24 -14.59 -9.34
CA LEU A 146 15.77 -15.87 -8.89
C LEU A 146 17.21 -15.94 -9.38
N LEU A 147 18.16 -16.03 -8.46
CA LEU A 147 19.58 -16.03 -8.74
C LEU A 147 20.22 -17.25 -8.09
N ASP A 148 20.70 -18.18 -8.92
CA ASP A 148 21.41 -19.36 -8.45
C ASP A 148 22.90 -19.06 -8.19
N GLY A 149 23.45 -19.73 -7.18
CA GLY A 149 24.87 -19.67 -6.81
C GLY A 149 25.14 -19.01 -5.46
N ASP A 150 26.30 -19.33 -4.91
CA ASP A 150 26.68 -18.96 -3.53
C ASP A 150 26.87 -17.45 -3.31
N ASP A 151 26.97 -16.64 -4.39
CA ASP A 151 27.17 -15.18 -4.33
C ASP A 151 26.05 -14.36 -5.03
N ALA A 152 24.81 -14.83 -4.97
CA ALA A 152 23.67 -14.11 -5.53
C ALA A 152 23.53 -12.68 -4.99
N GLU A 153 23.76 -12.48 -3.69
CA GLU A 153 23.73 -11.14 -3.07
C GLU A 153 24.88 -10.25 -3.55
N GLY A 154 26.10 -10.79 -3.73
CA GLY A 154 27.24 -10.05 -4.24
C GLY A 154 26.99 -9.53 -5.64
N ARG A 155 26.35 -10.33 -6.51
CA ARG A 155 25.93 -9.90 -7.85
C ARG A 155 24.94 -8.72 -7.80
N LEU A 156 23.95 -8.75 -6.91
CA LEU A 156 23.00 -7.64 -6.74
C LEU A 156 23.66 -6.38 -6.19
N ARG A 157 24.62 -6.52 -5.26
CA ARG A 157 25.40 -5.39 -4.74
C ARG A 157 26.32 -4.79 -5.80
N ALA A 158 26.94 -5.63 -6.64
CA ALA A 158 27.77 -5.19 -7.77
C ALA A 158 26.94 -4.42 -8.81
N ALA A 159 25.66 -4.77 -8.98
CA ALA A 159 24.70 -4.00 -9.75
C ALA A 159 24.28 -2.68 -9.07
N GLY A 160 24.81 -2.36 -7.88
CA GLY A 160 24.56 -1.13 -7.14
C GLY A 160 23.24 -1.12 -6.36
N LEU A 161 22.73 -2.30 -5.97
CA LEU A 161 21.55 -2.38 -5.09
C LEU A 161 21.97 -2.52 -3.62
N HIS A 162 21.22 -1.86 -2.75
CA HIS A 162 21.40 -1.98 -1.30
C HIS A 162 20.58 -3.14 -0.74
N LYS A 163 21.19 -3.96 0.14
CA LYS A 163 20.45 -4.99 0.88
C LYS A 163 19.61 -4.34 1.97
N ILE A 164 18.32 -4.65 2.00
CA ILE A 164 17.44 -4.36 3.12
C ILE A 164 17.07 -5.68 3.79
N SER A 165 17.22 -5.76 5.11
CA SER A 165 16.75 -6.94 5.86
C SER A 165 15.23 -7.04 5.81
N VAL A 166 14.68 -8.26 5.80
CA VAL A 166 13.23 -8.51 5.84
C VAL A 166 12.55 -7.72 6.96
N GLN A 167 13.09 -7.77 8.18
CA GLN A 167 12.54 -7.07 9.33
C GLN A 167 12.43 -5.55 9.10
N HIS A 168 13.50 -4.93 8.58
CA HIS A 168 13.50 -3.49 8.29
C HIS A 168 12.55 -3.13 7.14
N TRP A 169 12.50 -3.95 6.10
CA TRP A 169 11.61 -3.70 4.96
C TRP A 169 10.14 -3.81 5.37
N ILE A 170 9.74 -4.86 6.10
CA ILE A 170 8.39 -5.00 6.66
C ILE A 170 8.09 -3.79 7.54
N GLY A 171 9.03 -3.39 8.41
CA GLY A 171 8.85 -2.23 9.28
C GLY A 171 7.73 -2.43 10.30
N GLN A 172 7.57 -3.66 10.78
CA GLN A 172 6.50 -4.03 11.70
C GLN A 172 6.56 -3.16 12.97
N PRO A 173 5.44 -2.52 13.37
CA PRO A 173 5.43 -1.71 14.58
C PRO A 173 5.45 -2.58 15.84
N ALA A 174 5.78 -1.95 16.98
CA ALA A 174 5.77 -2.62 18.27
C ALA A 174 4.38 -3.18 18.62
N ILE A 175 4.35 -4.39 19.19
CA ILE A 175 3.13 -5.02 19.71
C ILE A 175 2.78 -4.35 21.05
N VAL A 176 1.58 -3.81 21.15
CA VAL A 176 1.07 -3.12 22.34
C VAL A 176 -0.41 -3.47 22.54
N ALA A 177 -0.97 -3.25 23.73
CA ALA A 177 -2.41 -3.42 23.92
C ALA A 177 -3.19 -2.31 23.18
N ALA A 178 -4.41 -2.62 22.72
CA ALA A 178 -5.23 -1.69 21.97
C ALA A 178 -5.51 -0.41 22.78
N GLN A 179 -5.83 -0.56 24.06
CA GLN A 179 -6.10 0.56 24.96
C GLN A 179 -4.85 1.44 25.16
N ASP A 180 -3.69 0.84 25.40
CA ASP A 180 -2.43 1.58 25.55
C ASP A 180 -2.07 2.37 24.28
N PHE A 181 -2.37 1.82 23.10
CA PHE A 181 -2.17 2.53 21.84
C PHE A 181 -3.12 3.71 21.68
N ILE A 182 -4.40 3.54 22.01
CA ILE A 182 -5.39 4.63 22.02
C ILE A 182 -4.97 5.74 23.00
N ASP A 183 -4.50 5.38 24.19
CA ASP A 183 -4.14 6.35 25.22
C ASP A 183 -2.92 7.19 24.83
N GLN A 184 -1.96 6.62 24.09
CA GLN A 184 -0.86 7.40 23.50
C GLN A 184 -1.37 8.51 22.55
N PHE A 185 -2.32 8.19 21.67
CA PHE A 185 -2.93 9.18 20.78
C PHE A 185 -3.76 10.20 21.55
N ARG A 186 -4.52 9.75 22.54
CA ARG A 186 -5.34 10.62 23.41
C ARG A 186 -4.49 11.66 24.15
N GLN A 187 -3.33 11.25 24.67
CA GLN A 187 -2.39 12.16 25.34
C GLN A 187 -1.85 13.22 24.39
N ARG A 188 -1.43 12.82 23.18
CA ARG A 188 -0.94 13.78 22.18
C ARG A 188 -2.04 14.75 21.74
N LEU A 189 -3.25 14.25 21.52
CA LEU A 189 -4.41 15.06 21.13
C LEU A 189 -4.83 16.05 22.22
N ALA A 190 -4.74 15.66 23.50
CA ALA A 190 -5.01 16.57 24.62
C ALA A 190 -4.04 17.78 24.63
N ASN A 191 -2.78 17.55 24.23
CA ASN A 191 -1.74 18.57 24.16
C ASN A 191 -1.77 19.38 22.84
N SER A 192 -2.64 19.05 21.88
CA SER A 192 -2.70 19.78 20.62
C SER A 192 -3.44 21.12 20.76
N PRO A 193 -3.20 22.11 19.88
CA PRO A 193 -3.99 23.33 19.83
C PRO A 193 -5.49 23.04 19.55
N ALA A 194 -6.35 24.03 19.83
CA ALA A 194 -7.75 23.95 19.44
C ALA A 194 -7.86 23.77 17.90
N ALA A 195 -8.75 22.89 17.45
CA ALA A 195 -8.91 22.58 16.02
C ALA A 195 -9.45 23.76 15.22
N GLY A 196 -10.26 24.62 15.85
CA GLY A 196 -11.05 25.63 15.16
C GLY A 196 -12.14 25.00 14.28
N PHE A 197 -12.68 25.79 13.34
CA PHE A 197 -13.64 25.29 12.36
C PHE A 197 -12.93 24.52 11.25
N VAL A 198 -13.40 23.29 10.97
CA VAL A 198 -12.84 22.43 9.93
C VAL A 198 -13.95 22.04 8.95
N ASP A 199 -14.06 22.79 7.86
CA ASP A 199 -15.05 22.51 6.82
C ASP A 199 -14.73 21.20 6.08
N GLY A 200 -15.76 20.43 5.73
CA GLY A 200 -15.64 19.17 5.01
C GLY A 200 -14.97 18.01 5.78
N LEU A 201 -14.84 18.10 7.11
CA LEU A 201 -14.32 17.01 7.94
C LEU A 201 -15.18 15.75 7.79
N THR A 202 -14.53 14.60 7.59
CA THR A 202 -15.16 13.28 7.66
C THR A 202 -14.50 12.41 8.71
N ILE A 203 -15.27 11.54 9.35
CA ILE A 203 -14.82 10.62 10.39
C ILE A 203 -15.24 9.19 10.06
N ILE A 204 -14.47 8.23 10.56
CA ILE A 204 -14.86 6.82 10.56
C ILE A 204 -15.81 6.59 11.74
N ASN A 205 -17.03 6.12 11.46
CA ASN A 205 -17.98 5.73 12.50
C ASN A 205 -17.53 4.41 13.15
N PRO A 206 -17.13 4.41 14.44
CA PRO A 206 -16.76 3.19 15.15
C PRO A 206 -17.99 2.33 15.50
N GLY A 207 -19.21 2.86 15.41
CA GLY A 207 -20.45 2.09 15.61
C GLY A 207 -20.92 1.32 14.36
N SER A 208 -20.34 1.59 13.19
CA SER A 208 -20.66 0.88 11.95
C SER A 208 -19.94 -0.47 11.88
N ARG A 209 -20.51 -1.45 11.17
CA ARG A 209 -19.91 -2.77 10.97
C ARG A 209 -18.49 -2.65 10.36
N PRO A 210 -17.45 -3.24 10.96
CA PRO A 210 -16.08 -3.13 10.45
C PRO A 210 -15.84 -3.73 9.06
N THR A 211 -16.68 -4.70 8.65
CA THR A 211 -16.55 -5.42 7.37
C THR A 211 -16.92 -4.57 6.14
N TYR A 212 -17.52 -3.38 6.31
CA TYR A 212 -17.82 -2.48 5.21
C TYR A 212 -17.15 -1.12 5.40
N TYR A 213 -15.83 -1.10 5.21
CA TYR A 213 -14.98 0.08 5.45
C TYR A 213 -15.49 1.37 4.76
N LYS A 214 -15.86 1.29 3.47
CA LYS A 214 -16.32 2.48 2.70
C LYS A 214 -17.56 3.13 3.33
N GLY A 215 -18.50 2.33 3.84
CA GLY A 215 -19.72 2.83 4.48
C GLY A 215 -19.55 3.35 5.90
N ARG A 216 -18.33 3.32 6.46
CA ARG A 216 -18.06 3.86 7.79
C ARG A 216 -17.81 5.36 7.77
N TRP A 217 -17.42 5.92 6.63
CA TRP A 217 -17.12 7.34 6.48
C TRP A 217 -18.40 8.17 6.50
N ARG A 218 -18.45 9.19 7.37
CA ARG A 218 -19.54 10.17 7.43
C ARG A 218 -19.05 11.52 7.96
N ALA A 219 -19.87 12.55 7.78
CA ALA A 219 -19.66 13.82 8.48
C ALA A 219 -19.91 13.64 10.01
N PRO A 220 -19.24 14.44 10.86
CA PRO A 220 -19.62 14.61 12.26
C PRO A 220 -21.09 15.01 12.41
N ALA A 221 -21.74 14.53 13.45
CA ALA A 221 -23.13 14.83 13.78
C ALA A 221 -23.28 15.25 15.25
N SER A 222 -24.35 15.99 15.57
CA SER A 222 -24.69 16.28 16.96
C SER A 222 -24.84 14.98 17.75
N GLY A 223 -24.31 14.98 18.97
CA GLY A 223 -24.18 13.79 19.83
C GLY A 223 -22.87 13.02 19.66
N ASP A 224 -22.05 13.30 18.64
CA ASP A 224 -20.71 12.70 18.55
C ASP A 224 -19.78 13.29 19.60
N ASN A 225 -19.25 12.42 20.45
CA ASN A 225 -18.36 12.77 21.55
C ASN A 225 -17.21 11.78 21.63
N GLY A 226 -16.00 12.31 21.78
CA GLY A 226 -14.77 11.51 21.94
C GLY A 226 -13.82 11.61 20.75
N ASP A 227 -12.89 10.67 20.68
CA ASP A 227 -11.78 10.68 19.72
C ASP A 227 -12.11 9.78 18.51
N TYR A 228 -11.89 10.30 17.30
CA TYR A 228 -12.18 9.63 16.04
C TYR A 228 -11.01 9.73 15.06
N VAL A 229 -10.86 8.71 14.21
CA VAL A 229 -10.04 8.80 13.00
C VAL A 229 -10.84 9.51 11.92
N GLY A 230 -10.21 10.44 11.21
CA GLY A 230 -10.88 11.23 10.19
C GLY A 230 -9.99 11.67 9.03
N ARG A 231 -10.62 12.38 8.11
CA ARG A 231 -10.00 13.04 6.98
C ARG A 231 -10.48 14.48 6.90
N ARG A 232 -9.55 15.43 6.83
CA ARG A 232 -9.86 16.84 6.60
C ARG A 232 -9.37 17.29 5.23
N PRO A 233 -10.13 18.16 4.54
CA PRO A 233 -9.68 18.77 3.30
C PRO A 233 -8.39 19.57 3.48
N GLN A 234 -7.62 19.64 2.40
CA GLN A 234 -6.54 20.61 2.24
C GLN A 234 -6.69 21.32 0.90
N ALA A 235 -6.23 22.58 0.83
CA ALA A 235 -6.42 23.42 -0.35
C ALA A 235 -5.88 22.80 -1.66
N TYR A 236 -4.85 21.96 -1.55
CA TYR A 236 -4.25 21.24 -2.67
C TYR A 236 -3.83 19.84 -2.22
N GLY A 237 -4.14 18.81 -3.01
CA GLY A 237 -3.81 17.41 -2.72
C GLY A 237 -4.98 16.60 -2.15
N ALA A 238 -4.72 15.33 -1.83
CA ALA A 238 -5.71 14.44 -1.21
C ALA A 238 -6.00 14.85 0.24
N ASP A 239 -7.17 14.51 0.77
CA ASP A 239 -7.51 14.83 2.16
C ASP A 239 -6.47 14.28 3.14
N ARG A 240 -6.18 15.05 4.19
CA ARG A 240 -5.24 14.65 5.22
C ARG A 240 -5.91 13.75 6.22
N TRP A 241 -5.25 12.63 6.51
CA TRP A 241 -5.55 11.81 7.66
C TRP A 241 -5.32 12.59 8.94
N CYS A 242 -6.27 12.47 9.87
CA CYS A 242 -6.19 13.14 11.17
C CYS A 242 -6.85 12.31 12.27
N VAL A 243 -6.52 12.65 13.50
CA VAL A 243 -7.28 12.27 14.70
C VAL A 243 -7.98 13.51 15.21
N VAL A 244 -9.27 13.40 15.51
CA VAL A 244 -10.11 14.52 15.96
C VAL A 244 -10.85 14.17 17.24
N ARG A 245 -10.86 15.09 18.19
CA ARG A 245 -11.76 15.05 19.36
C ARG A 245 -12.99 15.86 19.03
N LEU A 246 -14.16 15.23 19.11
CA LEU A 246 -15.45 15.87 18.92
C LEU A 246 -16.14 16.08 20.27
N VAL A 247 -16.81 17.22 20.40
CA VAL A 247 -17.76 17.53 21.47
C VAL A 247 -19.06 17.99 20.80
N ASP A 248 -20.13 17.22 20.98
CA ASP A 248 -21.41 17.41 20.29
C ASP A 248 -21.28 17.63 18.76
N GLY A 249 -20.41 16.84 18.12
CA GLY A 249 -20.13 16.92 16.69
C GLY A 249 -19.17 18.04 16.25
N ALA A 250 -18.81 18.96 17.15
CA ALA A 250 -17.85 20.04 16.84
C ALA A 250 -16.40 19.60 17.10
N PRO A 251 -15.45 19.87 16.19
CA PRO A 251 -14.02 19.62 16.41
C PRO A 251 -13.45 20.50 17.54
N GLU A 252 -13.04 19.86 18.64
CA GLU A 252 -12.37 20.53 19.75
C GLU A 252 -10.85 20.52 19.57
N LYS A 253 -10.29 19.35 19.26
CA LYS A 253 -8.86 19.11 19.05
C LYS A 253 -8.65 18.33 17.76
N LEU A 254 -7.57 18.62 17.04
CA LEU A 254 -7.22 17.91 15.82
C LEU A 254 -5.70 17.74 15.72
N LEU A 255 -5.27 16.59 15.21
CA LEU A 255 -3.88 16.29 14.87
C LEU A 255 -3.80 15.62 13.49
N ASP A 256 -2.97 16.16 12.61
CA ASP A 256 -2.66 15.55 11.31
C ASP A 256 -1.73 14.34 11.50
N LEU A 257 -1.96 13.27 10.73
CA LEU A 257 -1.12 12.07 10.68
C LEU A 257 -0.10 12.14 9.53
N PRO A 258 1.05 11.42 9.61
CA PRO A 258 1.53 10.61 10.72
C PRO A 258 2.11 11.47 11.85
N LEU A 259 2.17 10.92 13.06
CA LEU A 259 2.65 11.69 14.23
C LEU A 259 4.16 11.65 14.43
N ASP A 260 4.79 10.49 14.24
CA ASP A 260 6.18 10.26 14.64
C ASP A 260 7.17 10.14 13.47
N ASN A 261 6.72 9.59 12.34
CA ASN A 261 7.60 9.30 11.22
C ASN A 261 7.10 10.00 9.95
N ALA A 262 7.81 11.04 9.53
CA ALA A 262 7.50 11.79 8.30
C ALA A 262 7.55 10.92 7.04
N VAL A 263 8.21 9.76 7.10
CA VAL A 263 8.38 8.82 5.97
C VAL A 263 7.32 7.72 5.94
N SER A 264 6.62 7.47 7.06
CA SER A 264 5.53 6.48 7.08
C SER A 264 4.26 7.04 6.44
N PRO A 265 3.52 6.23 5.65
CA PRO A 265 2.23 6.64 5.12
C PRO A 265 1.26 7.01 6.25
N ALA A 266 0.61 8.17 6.17
CA ALA A 266 -0.34 8.62 7.19
C ALA A 266 -1.51 7.64 7.40
N ARG A 267 -1.86 6.88 6.33
CA ARG A 267 -2.91 5.86 6.35
C ARG A 267 -2.59 4.70 7.28
N ASP A 268 -1.31 4.36 7.46
CA ASP A 268 -0.88 3.24 8.29
C ASP A 268 -1.23 3.52 9.76
N ASP A 269 -0.88 4.72 10.25
CA ASP A 269 -1.25 5.18 11.61
C ASP A 269 -2.76 5.26 11.77
N ALA A 270 -3.47 5.78 10.77
CA ALA A 270 -4.92 5.94 10.81
C ALA A 270 -5.65 4.59 10.90
N TRP A 271 -5.28 3.63 10.05
CA TRP A 271 -5.88 2.30 10.04
C TRP A 271 -5.53 1.52 11.31
N ARG A 272 -4.31 1.66 11.83
CA ARG A 272 -3.93 1.05 13.10
C ARG A 272 -4.74 1.59 14.27
N LEU A 273 -4.90 2.91 14.34
CA LEU A 273 -5.68 3.54 15.40
C LEU A 273 -7.16 3.14 15.30
N GLN A 274 -7.70 3.07 14.09
CA GLN A 274 -9.06 2.58 13.90
C GLN A 274 -9.22 1.13 14.35
N ALA A 275 -8.27 0.26 14.02
CA ALA A 275 -8.27 -1.14 14.46
C ALA A 275 -8.21 -1.25 16.00
N ALA A 276 -7.42 -0.41 16.66
CA ALA A 276 -7.37 -0.33 18.12
C ALA A 276 -8.73 0.09 18.72
N ILE A 277 -9.35 1.15 18.17
CA ILE A 277 -10.68 1.64 18.60
C ILE A 277 -11.73 0.54 18.46
N ASP A 278 -11.73 -0.17 17.33
CA ASP A 278 -12.66 -1.25 17.04
C ASP A 278 -12.47 -2.43 18.02
N ALA A 279 -11.23 -2.80 18.32
CA ALA A 279 -10.91 -3.83 19.30
C ALA A 279 -11.30 -3.43 20.73
N ALA A 280 -11.03 -2.19 21.15
CA ALA A 280 -11.41 -1.66 22.47
C ALA A 280 -12.93 -1.59 22.67
N ARG A 281 -13.70 -1.53 21.58
CA ARG A 281 -15.18 -1.60 21.58
C ARG A 281 -15.73 -3.01 21.47
N HIS A 282 -14.88 -4.04 21.57
CA HIS A 282 -15.23 -5.45 21.42
C HIS A 282 -15.80 -5.82 20.04
N THR A 283 -15.43 -5.06 19.01
CA THR A 283 -15.78 -5.33 17.60
C THR A 283 -14.53 -5.31 16.72
N PRO A 284 -13.51 -6.16 16.99
CA PRO A 284 -12.25 -6.14 16.26
C PRO A 284 -12.43 -6.41 14.77
N LEU A 285 -11.44 -5.99 13.98
CA LEU A 285 -11.42 -6.29 12.55
C LEU A 285 -11.32 -7.80 12.32
N GLY A 286 -12.07 -8.30 11.34
CA GLY A 286 -12.11 -9.71 10.97
C GLY A 286 -11.19 -10.04 9.80
N TYR A 287 -10.64 -11.25 9.79
CA TYR A 287 -10.06 -11.90 8.61
C TYR A 287 -10.50 -13.35 8.55
N ARG A 288 -10.60 -13.93 7.36
CA ARG A 288 -11.04 -15.32 7.15
C ARG A 288 -9.90 -16.15 6.60
N VAL A 289 -9.75 -17.38 7.08
CA VAL A 289 -8.74 -18.34 6.61
C VAL A 289 -9.46 -19.57 6.10
N GLN A 290 -9.16 -20.00 4.88
CA GLN A 290 -9.75 -21.17 4.25
C GLN A 290 -8.65 -22.06 3.66
N PRO A 291 -8.63 -23.37 3.93
CA PRO A 291 -7.71 -24.28 3.26
C PRO A 291 -8.08 -24.40 1.77
N ILE A 292 -7.08 -24.54 0.90
CA ILE A 292 -7.35 -24.79 -0.52
C ILE A 292 -7.83 -26.25 -0.68
N PRO A 293 -9.04 -26.48 -1.22
CA PRO A 293 -9.57 -27.83 -1.40
C PRO A 293 -8.69 -28.70 -2.31
N GLY A 294 -8.69 -30.01 -2.07
CA GLY A 294 -8.02 -30.99 -2.95
C GLY A 294 -6.53 -31.20 -2.69
N THR A 295 -5.94 -30.57 -1.67
CA THR A 295 -4.58 -30.85 -1.20
C THR A 295 -4.63 -31.57 0.16
N THR A 296 -4.00 -32.75 0.25
CA THR A 296 -3.80 -33.47 1.52
C THR A 296 -2.36 -33.96 1.57
N PRO A 297 -1.52 -33.51 2.52
CA PRO A 297 -1.83 -32.55 3.59
C PRO A 297 -2.16 -31.15 3.05
N ILE A 298 -2.83 -30.33 3.87
CA ILE A 298 -3.08 -28.92 3.53
C ILE A 298 -1.74 -28.20 3.47
N THR A 299 -1.34 -27.76 2.28
CA THR A 299 -0.07 -27.05 2.07
C THR A 299 -0.25 -25.55 1.93
N GLU A 300 -1.47 -25.08 1.64
CA GLU A 300 -1.77 -23.68 1.35
C GLU A 300 -3.14 -23.26 1.88
N TYR A 301 -3.27 -21.96 2.16
CA TYR A 301 -4.48 -21.32 2.63
C TYR A 301 -4.79 -20.08 1.79
N ILE A 302 -6.08 -19.81 1.59
CA ILE A 302 -6.58 -18.49 1.20
C ILE A 302 -6.88 -17.70 2.47
N VAL A 303 -6.35 -16.48 2.55
CA VAL A 303 -6.62 -15.54 3.63
C VAL A 303 -7.32 -14.31 3.05
N ASP A 304 -8.54 -14.06 3.53
CA ASP A 304 -9.36 -12.93 3.12
C ASP A 304 -9.37 -11.84 4.17
N PHE A 305 -9.23 -10.59 3.72
CA PHE A 305 -9.28 -9.40 4.55
C PHE A 305 -10.47 -8.51 4.17
N PHE A 306 -11.19 -8.02 5.17
CA PHE A 306 -12.42 -7.22 4.99
C PHE A 306 -12.23 -5.73 5.36
N SER A 307 -10.99 -5.34 5.59
CA SER A 307 -10.60 -3.98 5.95
C SER A 307 -9.27 -3.65 5.30
N PRO A 308 -8.97 -2.37 5.04
CA PRO A 308 -7.67 -1.94 4.54
C PRO A 308 -6.54 -2.44 5.45
N LEU A 309 -5.44 -2.82 4.82
CA LEU A 309 -4.26 -3.32 5.51
C LEU A 309 -3.18 -2.23 5.50
N PRO A 310 -2.57 -1.91 6.65
CA PRO A 310 -1.38 -1.08 6.67
C PRO A 310 -0.22 -1.74 5.93
N SER A 311 0.70 -0.89 5.47
CA SER A 311 1.80 -1.27 4.59
C SER A 311 2.65 -2.42 5.15
N TRP A 312 2.88 -2.51 6.46
CA TRP A 312 3.68 -3.61 7.04
C TRP A 312 3.00 -4.98 6.91
N VAL A 313 1.66 -5.04 6.93
CA VAL A 313 0.92 -6.30 6.73
C VAL A 313 0.92 -6.67 5.25
N GLU A 314 0.72 -5.70 4.36
CA GLU A 314 0.83 -5.90 2.92
C GLU A 314 2.21 -6.45 2.56
N ARG A 315 3.30 -5.78 2.98
CA ARG A 315 4.69 -6.24 2.78
C ARG A 315 4.93 -7.65 3.29
N TYR A 316 4.38 -7.99 4.47
CA TYR A 316 4.47 -9.36 4.97
C TYR A 316 3.80 -10.35 4.02
N LEU A 317 2.60 -10.05 3.50
CA LEU A 317 1.88 -10.90 2.55
C LEU A 317 2.62 -11.02 1.20
N GLU A 318 3.24 -9.93 0.73
CA GLU A 318 4.10 -9.91 -0.46
C GLU A 318 5.35 -10.80 -0.31
N LEU A 319 5.86 -10.93 0.92
CA LEU A 319 6.95 -11.86 1.24
C LEU A 319 6.45 -13.30 1.36
N ALA A 320 5.33 -13.52 2.03
CA ALA A 320 4.85 -14.83 2.41
C ALA A 320 4.07 -15.57 1.30
N GLY A 321 3.36 -14.84 0.44
CA GLY A 321 2.41 -15.44 -0.51
C GLY A 321 2.26 -14.65 -1.79
N ILE A 322 1.09 -14.84 -2.42
CA ILE A 322 0.69 -14.20 -3.67
C ILE A 322 -0.72 -13.65 -3.54
N SER A 323 -0.99 -12.51 -4.16
CA SER A 323 -2.35 -11.98 -4.30
C SER A 323 -3.14 -12.87 -5.25
N VAL A 324 -4.42 -13.11 -4.95
CA VAL A 324 -5.33 -13.89 -5.79
C VAL A 324 -6.64 -13.13 -6.00
N ASP A 325 -7.50 -13.66 -6.88
CA ASP A 325 -8.84 -13.11 -7.06
C ASP A 325 -9.59 -13.03 -5.73
N ARG A 326 -10.27 -11.91 -5.56
CA ARG A 326 -10.98 -11.60 -4.31
C ARG A 326 -12.12 -12.59 -4.09
N SER A 327 -12.07 -13.27 -2.95
CA SER A 327 -13.23 -14.02 -2.44
C SER A 327 -14.42 -13.10 -2.25
N ARG A 328 -15.63 -13.66 -2.31
CA ARG A 328 -16.86 -12.89 -2.13
C ARG A 328 -16.82 -12.07 -0.83
N GLY A 329 -17.03 -10.76 -0.98
CA GLY A 329 -17.08 -9.79 0.12
C GLY A 329 -15.72 -9.37 0.67
N ALA A 330 -14.62 -9.99 0.26
CA ALA A 330 -13.27 -9.60 0.69
C ALA A 330 -12.82 -8.33 -0.02
N LEU A 331 -12.06 -7.49 0.68
CA LEU A 331 -11.31 -6.39 0.06
C LEU A 331 -10.06 -6.94 -0.64
N PHE A 332 -9.39 -7.92 -0.02
CA PHE A 332 -8.19 -8.56 -0.54
C PHE A 332 -8.19 -10.05 -0.19
N SER A 333 -7.59 -10.85 -1.07
CA SER A 333 -7.40 -12.29 -0.87
C SER A 333 -5.98 -12.69 -1.23
N TYR A 334 -5.35 -13.48 -0.37
CA TYR A 334 -3.97 -13.94 -0.57
C TYR A 334 -3.89 -15.45 -0.42
N ARG A 335 -3.13 -16.09 -1.32
CA ARG A 335 -2.71 -17.47 -1.14
C ARG A 335 -1.36 -17.51 -0.43
N ILE A 336 -1.30 -18.18 0.72
CA ILE A 336 -0.08 -18.32 1.52
C ILE A 336 0.20 -19.81 1.82
N PRO A 337 1.48 -20.19 1.95
CA PRO A 337 1.84 -21.54 2.39
C PRO A 337 1.48 -21.73 3.87
N ALA A 338 1.17 -22.98 4.24
CA ALA A 338 0.84 -23.35 5.62
C ALA A 338 1.93 -22.95 6.64
N SER A 339 3.19 -22.97 6.22
CA SER A 339 4.34 -22.56 7.04
C SER A 339 4.33 -21.08 7.43
N ALA A 340 3.67 -20.20 6.65
CA ALA A 340 3.63 -18.77 6.89
C ALA A 340 2.38 -18.29 7.65
N LEU A 341 1.39 -19.17 7.83
CA LEU A 341 0.10 -18.81 8.43
C LEU A 341 0.24 -18.39 9.90
N ALA A 342 0.99 -19.14 10.71
CA ALA A 342 1.13 -18.85 12.14
C ALA A 342 1.77 -17.48 12.40
N GLU A 343 2.79 -17.13 11.61
CA GLU A 343 3.45 -15.83 11.70
C GLU A 343 2.53 -14.71 11.19
N LEU A 344 1.79 -14.90 10.08
CA LEU A 344 0.78 -13.93 9.65
C LEU A 344 -0.24 -13.64 10.75
N GLN A 345 -0.77 -14.69 11.38
CA GLN A 345 -1.74 -14.57 12.48
C GLN A 345 -1.13 -13.79 13.65
N SER A 346 0.11 -14.06 14.01
CA SER A 346 0.84 -13.31 15.04
C SER A 346 0.96 -11.82 14.69
N VAL A 347 1.28 -11.48 13.44
CA VAL A 347 1.39 -10.10 12.97
C VAL A 347 0.05 -9.39 13.04
N VAL A 348 -1.02 -9.94 12.46
CA VAL A 348 -2.31 -9.25 12.38
C VAL A 348 -3.03 -9.19 13.73
N THR A 349 -2.88 -10.20 14.57
CA THR A 349 -3.44 -10.17 15.93
C THR A 349 -2.59 -9.27 16.86
N GLY A 350 -1.26 -9.32 16.76
CA GLY A 350 -0.38 -8.53 17.62
C GLY A 350 -0.33 -7.03 17.29
N THR A 351 -0.43 -6.67 16.00
CA THR A 351 -0.27 -5.26 15.57
C THR A 351 -1.59 -4.55 15.26
N LEU A 352 -2.65 -5.31 14.99
CA LEU A 352 -3.97 -4.81 14.59
C LEU A 352 -5.13 -5.41 15.38
N TRP A 353 -4.86 -6.27 16.37
CA TRP A 353 -5.89 -6.89 17.22
C TRP A 353 -6.99 -7.61 16.41
N MET A 354 -6.64 -8.08 15.21
CA MET A 354 -7.59 -8.75 14.33
C MET A 354 -7.92 -10.15 14.85
N THR A 355 -9.15 -10.58 14.58
CA THR A 355 -9.65 -11.90 14.95
C THR A 355 -10.08 -12.69 13.72
N THR A 356 -9.91 -14.01 13.77
CA THR A 356 -10.44 -14.87 12.71
C THR A 356 -11.96 -14.86 12.76
N THR A 357 -12.61 -14.60 11.63
CA THR A 357 -14.04 -14.81 11.47
C THR A 357 -14.25 -16.26 11.03
N GLN A 358 -15.06 -17.00 11.78
CA GLN A 358 -15.56 -18.27 11.25
C GLN A 358 -16.46 -17.93 10.06
N GLY A 359 -16.20 -18.54 8.91
CA GLY A 359 -17.04 -18.34 7.74
C GLY A 359 -18.44 -18.84 8.07
N ASP A 360 -19.44 -17.95 8.07
CA ASP A 360 -20.82 -18.38 7.95
C ASP A 360 -20.93 -19.16 6.65
N ASN A 361 -21.03 -20.48 6.76
CA ASN A 361 -21.57 -21.33 5.72
C ASN A 361 -23.07 -21.01 5.63
N GLN A 362 -23.44 -19.97 4.86
CA GLN A 362 -24.79 -19.81 4.32
C GLN A 362 -24.75 -19.30 2.89
#